data_AF-A0A946Q3U9-F1
#
_entry.id   AF-A0A946Q3U9-F1
#
_cell.length_a   1.000
_cell.length_b   1.000
_cell.length_c   1.000
_cell.angle_alpha   90.00
_cell.angle_beta   90.00
_cell.angle_gamma   90.00
#
_symmetry.space_group_name_H-M   'P 1'
#
loop_
_entity.id
_entity.type
_entity.pdbx_description
1 polymer ?
#
loop_
_entity_poly.entity_id
_entity_poly.type
_entity_poly.pdbx_seq_one_letter_code
_entity_poly.pdbx_strand_id
1 'polypeptide(L)' 'MDDSEFQEIVDDEFVRIEDRVDELELDVDIDASGGVLTFTLDSGSSIILSRQIANHEIWV' A
#
# COMPACT_ATOMS: atom_id res chain seq x y z
N MET A 1 -1.63 1.00 20.90
CA MET A 1 -1.22 1.44 19.57
C MET A 1 -0.87 2.89 19.65
N ASP A 2 0.42 3.15 19.77
CA ASP A 2 0.97 4.47 19.47
C ASP A 2 1.27 4.60 17.97
N ASP A 3 1.73 5.76 17.54
CA ASP A 3 1.98 6.06 16.13
C ASP A 3 3.10 5.20 15.53
N SER A 4 4.07 4.76 16.35
CA SER A 4 5.17 3.92 15.89
C SER A 4 4.71 2.49 15.69
N GLU A 5 3.95 1.94 16.64
CA GLU A 5 3.29 0.63 16.51
C GLU A 5 2.36 0.62 15.28
N PHE A 6 1.58 1.68 15.05
CA PHE A 6 0.73 1.77 13.87
C PHE A 6 1.54 1.81 12.58
N GLN A 7 2.63 2.59 12.54
CA GLN A 7 3.47 2.69 11.35
C GLN A 7 4.10 1.34 10.98
N GLU A 8 4.60 0.59 11.97
CA GLU A 8 5.15 -0.76 11.75
C GLU A 8 4.08 -1.72 11.19
N ILE A 9 2.87 -1.69 11.76
CA ILE A 9 1.76 -2.50 11.25
C ILE A 9 1.45 -2.13 9.80
N VAL A 10 1.36 -0.83 9.46
CA VAL A 10 1.07 -0.40 8.09
C VAL A 10 2.19 -0.80 7.11
N ASP A 11 3.45 -0.76 7.53
CA ASP A 11 4.58 -1.23 6.72
C ASP A 11 4.46 -2.72 6.41
N ASP A 12 4.17 -3.55 7.42
CA ASP A 12 3.94 -5.00 7.23
C ASP A 12 2.71 -5.27 6.34
N GLU A 13 1.63 -4.49 6.51
CA GLU A 13 0.43 -4.60 5.67
C GLU A 13 0.72 -4.25 4.20
N PHE A 14 1.54 -3.22 3.94
CA PHE A 14 1.91 -2.82 2.58
C PHE A 14 2.74 -3.92 1.92
N VAL A 15 3.76 -4.45 2.60
CA VAL A 15 4.56 -5.59 2.10
C VAL A 15 3.67 -6.80 1.79
N ARG A 16 2.72 -7.12 2.66
CA ARG A 16 1.80 -8.24 2.41
C ARG A 16 0.91 -8.02 1.19
N ILE A 17 0.49 -6.78 0.92
CA ILE A 17 -0.29 -6.46 -0.27
C ILE A 17 0.59 -6.59 -1.51
N GLU A 18 1.82 -6.07 -1.50
CA GLU A 18 2.80 -6.21 -2.58
C GLU A 18 3.03 -7.68 -2.92
N ASP A 19 3.39 -8.51 -1.92
CA ASP A 19 3.60 -9.95 -2.09
C ASP A 19 2.39 -10.63 -2.74
N ARG A 20 1.17 -10.24 -2.33
CA ARG A 20 -0.06 -10.84 -2.87
C ARG A 20 -0.37 -10.39 -4.29
N VAL A 21 0.02 -9.17 -4.67
CA VAL A 21 -0.11 -8.68 -6.04
C VAL A 21 0.93 -9.33 -6.94
N ASP A 22 2.17 -9.53 -6.47
CA ASP A 22 3.22 -10.25 -7.21
C ASP A 22 2.85 -11.72 -7.50
N GLU A 23 2.02 -12.34 -6.66
CA GLU A 23 1.47 -13.68 -6.91
C GLU A 23 0.40 -13.71 -8.02
N LEU A 24 -0.14 -12.56 -8.42
CA LEU A 24 -1.09 -12.48 -9.53
C LEU A 24 -0.32 -12.50 -10.85
N GLU A 25 -0.80 -13.26 -11.83
CA GLU A 25 -0.28 -13.22 -13.20
C GLU A 25 -0.79 -11.96 -13.95
N LEU A 26 -0.79 -10.81 -13.29
CA LEU A 26 -1.18 -9.51 -13.83
C LEU A 26 0.06 -8.61 -13.91
N ASP A 27 0.17 -7.84 -14.99
CA ASP A 27 1.21 -6.80 -15.10
C ASP A 27 0.70 -5.55 -14.36
N VAL A 28 1.10 -5.44 -13.10
CA VAL A 28 0.75 -4.34 -12.20
C VAL A 28 2.05 -3.67 -11.77
N ASP A 29 2.18 -2.38 -12.10
CA ASP A 29 3.29 -1.56 -11.63
C ASP A 29 2.97 -1.06 -10.21
N ILE A 30 3.89 -1.30 -9.28
CA ILE A 30 3.74 -0.93 -7.87
C ILE A 30 4.81 0.11 -7.51
N ASP A 31 4.39 1.27 -7.01
CA ASP A 31 5.27 2.31 -6.47
C ASP A 31 4.95 2.61 -5.00
N ALA A 32 5.94 2.41 -4.13
CA ALA A 32 5.86 2.76 -2.72
C ALA A 32 6.71 4.00 -2.43
N SER A 33 6.07 5.15 -2.19
CA SER A 33 6.78 6.40 -1.93
C SER A 33 6.05 7.30 -0.93
N GLY A 34 6.79 7.85 0.05
CA GLY A 34 6.27 8.86 0.97
C GLY A 34 5.06 8.43 1.82
N GLY A 35 4.89 7.13 2.09
CA GLY A 35 3.74 6.58 2.82
C GLY A 35 2.51 6.32 1.94
N VAL A 36 2.67 6.38 0.62
CA VAL A 36 1.67 6.04 -0.38
C VAL A 36 2.11 4.78 -1.11
N LEU A 37 1.16 3.89 -1.41
CA LEU A 37 1.36 2.71 -2.25
C LEU A 37 0.44 2.82 -3.47
N THR A 38 1.03 2.95 -4.65
CA THR A 38 0.31 3.15 -5.91
C THR A 38 0.39 1.90 -6.75
N PHE A 39 -0.75 1.38 -7.19
CA PHE A 39 -0.87 0.30 -8.15
C PHE A 39 -1.33 0.87 -9.48
N THR A 40 -0.63 0.57 -10.56
CA THR A 40 -1.04 0.93 -11.93
C THR A 40 -1.27 -0.33 -12.73
N LEU A 41 -2.51 -0.52 -13.18
CA LEU A 41 -2.91 -1.66 -14.01
C LEU A 41 -2.63 -1.36 -15.49
N ASP A 42 -2.44 -2.40 -16.30
CA ASP A 42 -2.34 -2.32 -17.77
C ASP A 42 -3.46 -1.52 -18.46
N SER A 43 -4.64 -1.47 -17.84
CA SER A 43 -5.77 -0.68 -18.36
C SER A 43 -5.55 0.84 -18.27
N GLY A 44 -4.48 1.28 -17.60
CA GLY A 44 -4.22 2.68 -17.24
C GLY A 44 -5.00 3.16 -16.02
N SER A 45 -5.73 2.27 -15.35
CA SER A 45 -6.39 2.57 -14.06
C SER A 45 -5.38 2.46 -12.92
N SER A 46 -5.55 3.27 -11.88
CA SER A 46 -4.69 3.25 -10.70
C SER A 46 -5.48 3.15 -9.41
N ILE A 47 -4.90 2.47 -8.43
CA ILE A 47 -5.39 2.38 -7.04
C ILE A 47 -4.29 2.97 -6.14
N ILE A 48 -4.67 3.81 -5.18
CA ILE A 48 -3.70 4.53 -4.34
C ILE A 48 -4.05 4.29 -2.88
N LEU A 49 -3.18 3.61 -2.15
CA LEU A 49 -3.28 3.48 -0.70
C LEU A 49 -2.46 4.59 -0.04
N SER A 50 -3.00 5.23 0.99
CA SER A 50 -2.25 6.22 1.78
C SER A 50 -2.40 5.97 3.28
N ARG A 51 -1.30 6.08 4.01
CA ARG A 51 -1.31 5.94 5.47
C ARG A 51 -1.62 7.27 6.15
N GLN A 52 -2.61 7.28 7.04
CA GLN A 52 -3.01 8.42 7.86
C GLN A 52 -2.62 8.16 9.31
N ILE A 53 -1.35 8.39 9.64
CA ILE A 53 -0.78 8.10 10.98
C ILE A 53 -1.55 8.82 12.09
N ALA A 54 -1.97 10.07 11.89
CA ALA A 54 -2.70 10.82 12.91
C ALA A 54 -4.08 10.20 13.25
N ASN A 55 -4.68 9.48 12.30
CA ASN A 55 -6.02 8.88 12.46
C ASN A 55 -5.95 7.36 12.70
N HIS A 56 -4.76 6.75 12.62
CA HIS A 56 -4.57 5.30 12.58
C HIS A 56 -5.42 4.62 11.49
N GLU A 57 -5.42 5.19 10.28
CA GLU A 57 -6.19 4.69 9.14
C GLU A 57 -5.30 4.45 7.90
N ILE A 58 -5.75 3.54 7.02
CA ILE A 58 -5.29 3.42 5.64
C ILE A 58 -6.46 3.84 4.75
N TRP A 59 -6.24 4.75 3.82
CA TRP A 59 -7.24 5.17 2.83
C TRP A 59 -6.94 4.57 1.46
N VAL A 60 -7.97 4.40 0.62
CA VAL A 60 -7.95 3.80 -0.73
C VAL A 60 -8.65 4.71 -1.73
#